data_AF-A0A8U0U424-F1
#
_entry.id   AF-A0A8U0U424-F1
#
_cell.length_a   1.000
_cell.length_b   1.000
_cell.length_c   1.000
_cell.angle_alpha   90.00
_cell.angle_beta   90.00
_cell.angle_gamma   90.00
#
_symmetry.space_group_name_H-M   'P 1'
#
loop_
_entity.id
_entity.type
_entity.pdbx_description
1 polymer ?
#
loop_
_entity_poly.entity_id
_entity_poly.type
_entity_poly.pdbx_seq_one_letter_code
_entity_poly.pdbx_strand_id
1 'polypeptide(L)'
;MPVYIRKGPADIPEPSDSGRGDDEEELFLSDPDQVQDQLPQPFRMIDKVLDRLVDRAWDFISERETVRVTEQANTTIPIMQVSGDVKLPVRTNCMACSEDGRYIFLGHPHGLSVMAQPQGISSSSSPYCVPVWQEDQVEITSLHITCLGEMAYLLASLDDMGRCWK
;
A
#
# COMPACT_ATOMS: atom_id res chain seq x y z
N MET A 1 96.92 13.84 1.59
CA MET A 1 96.16 14.08 0.34
C MET A 1 96.21 12.82 -0.51
N PRO A 2 95.21 12.44 -1.32
CA PRO A 2 93.99 13.17 -1.72
C PRO A 2 92.67 12.40 -1.49
N VAL A 3 91.56 13.14 -1.61
CA VAL A 3 90.17 12.67 -1.66
C VAL A 3 89.85 12.19 -3.08
N TYR A 4 89.27 11.00 -3.23
CA TYR A 4 88.71 10.54 -4.49
C TYR A 4 87.19 10.39 -4.37
N ILE A 5 86.48 11.32 -5.01
CA ILE A 5 85.05 11.29 -5.25
C ILE A 5 84.79 10.38 -6.45
N ARG A 6 83.99 9.32 -6.31
CA ARG A 6 83.33 8.69 -7.46
C ARG A 6 81.94 9.29 -7.60
N LYS A 7 81.77 10.16 -8.60
CA LYS A 7 80.46 10.56 -9.15
C LYS A 7 80.00 9.47 -10.11
N GLY A 8 78.91 8.79 -9.78
CA GLY A 8 78.20 7.86 -10.66
C GLY A 8 76.88 7.44 -9.99
N PRO A 9 75.77 7.28 -10.72
CA PRO A 9 74.48 6.96 -10.10
C PRO A 9 74.53 5.55 -9.51
N ALA A 10 74.02 5.39 -8.29
CA ALA A 10 73.67 4.08 -7.79
C ALA A 10 72.33 3.70 -8.44
N ASP A 11 72.35 2.72 -9.35
CA ASP A 11 71.13 2.12 -9.88
C ASP A 11 70.47 1.30 -8.75
N ILE A 12 69.53 1.94 -8.06
CA ILE A 12 68.55 1.27 -7.22
C ILE A 12 67.38 0.95 -8.16
N PRO A 13 67.01 -0.33 -8.38
CA PRO A 13 65.81 -0.63 -9.15
C PRO A 13 64.59 -0.01 -8.45
N GLU A 14 63.78 0.72 -9.22
CA GLU A 14 62.54 1.31 -8.72
C GLU A 14 61.57 0.22 -8.23
N PRO A 15 60.80 0.49 -7.15
CA PRO A 15 59.80 -0.46 -6.67
C PRO A 15 58.76 -0.66 -7.77
N SER A 16 58.60 -1.90 -8.23
CA SER A 16 57.54 -2.25 -9.16
C SER A 16 56.19 -2.08 -8.47
N ASP A 17 55.44 -1.07 -8.91
CA ASP A 17 54.04 -0.85 -8.61
C ASP A 17 53.20 -1.92 -9.33
N SER A 18 53.27 -3.16 -8.86
CA SER A 18 52.36 -4.23 -9.28
C SER A 18 51.15 -4.18 -8.35
N GLY A 19 50.01 -3.77 -8.93
CA GLY A 19 48.78 -3.43 -8.25
C GLY A 19 48.32 -4.44 -7.21
N ARG A 20 47.73 -3.91 -6.14
CA ARG A 20 46.94 -4.66 -5.16
C ARG A 20 45.91 -5.50 -5.90
N GLY A 21 46.22 -6.79 -6.02
CA GLY A 21 45.24 -7.80 -6.37
C GLY A 21 44.25 -7.91 -5.23
N ASP A 22 42.97 -7.94 -5.59
CA ASP A 22 41.78 -8.18 -4.77
C ASP A 22 41.80 -9.57 -4.07
N ASP A 23 42.90 -10.31 -4.21
CA ASP A 23 43.05 -11.73 -3.84
C ASP A 23 43.33 -11.93 -2.34
N GLU A 24 43.59 -10.85 -1.59
CA GLU A 24 43.81 -10.94 -0.14
C GLU A 24 42.48 -11.12 0.61
N GLU A 25 41.35 -10.64 0.08
CA GLU A 25 40.06 -10.70 0.78
C GLU A 25 39.42 -12.11 0.76
N GLU A 26 39.76 -12.94 -0.24
CA GLU A 26 39.32 -14.35 -0.27
C GLU A 26 40.07 -15.24 0.74
N LEU A 27 41.27 -14.82 1.18
CA LEU A 27 42.11 -15.61 2.09
C LEU A 27 41.68 -15.50 3.56
N PHE A 28 40.96 -14.45 3.93
CA PHE A 28 40.54 -14.16 5.32
C PHE A 28 39.15 -14.69 5.69
N LEU A 29 38.41 -15.28 4.73
CA LEU A 29 37.02 -15.72 4.94
C LEU A 29 36.87 -17.21 5.29
N SER A 30 37.97 -17.98 5.32
CA SER A 30 37.92 -19.38 5.71
C SER A 30 38.31 -19.54 7.18
N ASP A 31 37.35 -19.95 8.00
CA ASP A 31 37.58 -20.34 9.40
C ASP A 31 38.70 -21.40 9.44
N PRO A 32 39.84 -21.14 10.13
CA PRO A 32 40.94 -22.09 10.25
C PRO A 32 40.50 -23.46 10.78
N ASP A 33 39.42 -23.50 11.58
CA ASP A 33 38.85 -24.73 12.11
C ASP A 33 38.17 -25.54 11.00
N GLN A 34 37.56 -24.90 9.98
CA GLN A 34 37.00 -25.59 8.80
C GLN A 34 38.07 -26.27 7.90
N VAL A 35 39.32 -25.78 7.94
CA VAL A 35 40.44 -26.41 7.22
C VAL A 35 40.84 -27.73 7.89
N GLN A 36 40.67 -27.84 9.21
CA GLN A 36 41.01 -29.02 10.00
C GLN A 36 39.84 -29.98 10.21
N ASP A 37 38.59 -29.51 10.13
CA ASP A 37 37.37 -30.30 10.36
C ASP A 37 36.96 -31.16 9.15
N GLN A 38 37.96 -31.68 8.46
CA GLN A 38 37.79 -32.53 7.29
C GLN A 38 37.52 -33.97 7.77
N LEU A 39 36.37 -34.17 8.43
CA LEU A 39 35.96 -35.42 9.07
C LEU A 39 36.24 -36.64 8.17
N PRO A 40 36.71 -37.77 8.69
CA PRO A 40 36.91 -38.97 7.87
C PRO A 40 35.61 -39.43 7.21
N GLN A 41 35.69 -40.13 6.07
CA GLN A 41 34.53 -40.89 5.60
C GLN A 41 34.11 -41.85 6.74
N PRO A 42 32.82 -41.89 7.12
CA PRO A 42 31.64 -41.53 6.34
C PRO A 42 30.98 -40.17 6.70
N PHE A 43 31.53 -39.40 7.63
CA PHE A 43 30.82 -38.22 8.17
C PHE A 43 30.70 -37.07 7.16
N ARG A 44 31.66 -36.91 6.24
CA ARG A 44 31.53 -35.98 5.09
C ARG A 44 30.37 -36.30 4.16
N MET A 45 29.94 -37.56 4.11
CA MET A 45 28.77 -37.94 3.33
C MET A 45 27.50 -37.40 3.99
N ILE A 46 27.50 -37.31 5.33
CA ILE A 46 26.39 -36.73 6.09
C ILE A 46 26.33 -35.23 5.82
N ASP A 47 27.44 -34.50 5.92
CA ASP A 47 27.48 -33.06 5.64
C ASP A 47 27.01 -32.75 4.22
N LYS A 48 27.53 -33.47 3.21
CA LYS A 48 27.08 -33.31 1.82
C LYS A 48 25.60 -33.60 1.61
N VAL A 49 25.03 -34.54 2.37
CA VAL A 49 23.61 -34.84 2.30
C VAL A 49 22.79 -33.75 2.98
N LEU A 50 23.27 -33.22 4.11
CA LEU A 50 22.66 -32.10 4.82
C LEU A 50 22.68 -30.83 3.99
N ASP A 51 23.84 -30.48 3.41
CA ASP A 51 24.00 -29.31 2.53
C ASP A 51 23.00 -29.39 1.38
N ARG A 52 22.93 -30.54 0.68
CA ARG A 52 21.96 -30.75 -0.40
C ARG A 52 20.51 -30.65 0.05
N LEU A 53 20.22 -31.04 1.29
CA LEU A 53 18.87 -30.95 1.87
C LEU A 53 18.52 -29.50 2.17
N VAL A 54 19.46 -28.74 2.73
CA VAL A 54 19.31 -27.32 3.05
C VAL A 54 19.21 -26.52 1.77
N ASP A 55 20.09 -26.72 0.79
CA ASP A 55 20.07 -26.06 -0.51
C ASP A 55 18.72 -26.28 -1.20
N ARG A 56 18.27 -27.54 -1.26
CA ARG A 56 16.99 -27.88 -1.86
C ARG A 56 15.82 -27.24 -1.10
N ALA A 57 15.83 -27.24 0.23
CA ALA A 57 14.78 -26.60 1.02
C ALA A 57 14.78 -25.09 0.80
N TRP A 58 15.96 -24.48 0.70
CA TRP A 58 16.14 -23.06 0.43
C TRP A 58 15.62 -22.68 -0.95
N ASP A 59 15.91 -23.47 -1.99
CA ASP A 59 15.39 -23.28 -3.34
C ASP A 59 13.86 -23.26 -3.35
N PHE A 60 13.23 -24.24 -2.68
CA PHE A 60 11.77 -24.31 -2.57
C PHE A 60 11.17 -23.09 -1.84
N ILE A 61 11.82 -22.64 -0.76
CA ILE A 61 11.36 -21.48 0.01
C ILE A 61 11.53 -20.20 -0.83
N SER A 62 12.67 -20.05 -1.49
CA SER A 62 13.01 -18.91 -2.34
C SER A 62 12.05 -18.80 -3.52
N GLU A 63 11.81 -19.90 -4.24
CA GLU A 63 10.84 -19.93 -5.34
C GLU A 63 9.43 -19.57 -4.86
N ARG A 64 8.99 -20.12 -3.73
CA ARG A 64 7.68 -19.78 -3.17
C ARG A 64 7.57 -18.31 -2.76
N GLU A 65 8.61 -17.74 -2.17
CA GLU A 65 8.60 -16.34 -1.75
C GLU A 65 8.65 -15.39 -2.93
N THR A 66 9.44 -15.69 -3.97
CA THR A 66 9.45 -14.90 -5.22
C THR A 66 8.08 -14.90 -5.89
N VAL A 67 7.36 -16.02 -5.93
CA VAL A 67 5.98 -16.07 -6.42
C VAL A 67 5.06 -15.19 -5.56
N ARG A 68 5.14 -15.26 -4.23
CA ARG A 68 4.29 -14.44 -3.34
C ARG A 68 4.56 -12.94 -3.47
N VAL A 69 5.82 -12.55 -3.57
CA VAL A 69 6.24 -11.15 -3.75
C VAL A 69 5.79 -10.63 -5.10
N THR A 70 5.90 -11.42 -6.17
CA THR A 70 5.43 -11.02 -7.51
C THR A 70 3.91 -10.93 -7.58
N GLU A 71 3.17 -11.84 -6.94
CA GLU A 71 1.71 -11.76 -6.80
C GLU A 71 1.26 -10.52 -6.01
N GLN A 72 1.92 -10.21 -4.90
CA GLN A 72 1.64 -8.98 -4.14
C GLN A 72 2.02 -7.72 -4.91
N ALA A 73 3.14 -7.71 -5.63
CA ALA A 73 3.51 -6.59 -6.49
C ALA A 73 2.49 -6.36 -7.62
N ASN A 74 1.80 -7.43 -8.07
CA ASN A 74 0.75 -7.37 -9.09
C ASN A 74 -0.65 -7.03 -8.53
N THR A 75 -0.81 -6.88 -7.21
CA THR A 75 -2.08 -6.38 -6.65
C THR A 75 -2.20 -4.88 -6.86
N THR A 76 -2.79 -4.48 -7.98
CA THR A 76 -3.14 -3.09 -8.25
C THR A 76 -4.26 -2.65 -7.32
N ILE A 77 -4.03 -1.57 -6.57
CA ILE A 77 -5.08 -0.93 -5.77
C ILE A 77 -6.16 -0.44 -6.74
N PRO A 78 -7.45 -0.80 -6.55
CA PRO A 78 -8.51 -0.33 -7.42
C PRO A 78 -8.56 1.20 -7.38
N ILE A 79 -8.28 1.82 -8.52
CA ILE A 79 -8.38 3.28 -8.67
C ILE A 79 -9.85 3.61 -8.86
N MET A 80 -10.47 4.17 -7.83
CA MET A 80 -11.84 4.66 -7.91
C MET A 80 -11.83 6.00 -8.64
N GLN A 81 -12.41 6.06 -9.84
CA GLN A 81 -12.58 7.31 -10.56
C GLN A 81 -13.81 8.05 -10.03
N VAL A 82 -13.60 9.27 -9.52
CA VAL A 82 -14.69 10.16 -9.13
C VAL A 82 -15.30 10.72 -10.41
N SER A 83 -16.57 10.41 -10.68
CA SER A 83 -17.26 10.86 -11.91
C SER A 83 -17.58 12.36 -11.92
N GLY A 84 -17.52 13.03 -10.77
CA GLY A 84 -17.69 14.47 -10.66
C GLY A 84 -18.09 14.91 -9.26
N ASP A 85 -18.04 16.23 -9.03
CA ASP A 85 -18.47 16.85 -7.79
C ASP A 85 -19.89 17.40 -7.92
N VAL A 86 -20.72 17.13 -6.92
CA VAL A 86 -22.07 17.70 -6.81
C VAL A 86 -22.06 18.69 -5.66
N LYS A 87 -22.35 19.96 -5.97
CA LYS A 87 -22.58 20.97 -4.93
C LYS A 87 -23.94 20.76 -4.28
N LEU A 88 -23.95 20.61 -2.96
CA LEU A 88 -25.18 20.58 -2.20
C LEU A 88 -25.82 21.98 -2.20
N PRO A 89 -27.13 22.09 -2.46
CA PRO A 89 -27.80 23.37 -2.57
C PRO A 89 -28.03 24.04 -1.21
N VAL A 90 -27.98 23.27 -0.12
CA VAL A 90 -28.23 23.72 1.26
C VAL A 90 -27.14 23.19 2.18
N ARG A 91 -26.79 23.96 3.22
CA ARG A 91 -25.91 23.48 4.30
C ARG A 91 -26.55 22.24 4.92
N THR A 92 -25.91 21.10 4.70
CA THR A 92 -26.42 19.79 5.11
C THR A 92 -25.65 19.33 6.36
N ASN A 93 -26.39 18.90 7.37
CA ASN A 93 -25.86 18.38 8.63
C ASN A 93 -25.66 16.86 8.56
N CYS A 94 -26.59 16.14 7.93
CA CYS A 94 -26.54 14.69 7.78
C CYS A 94 -27.15 14.26 6.43
N MET A 95 -26.79 13.06 5.96
CA MET A 95 -27.32 12.51 4.71
C MET A 95 -27.50 10.99 4.79
N ALA A 96 -28.44 10.48 4.00
CA ALA A 96 -28.67 9.06 3.80
C ALA A 96 -28.99 8.77 2.33
N CYS A 97 -28.49 7.68 1.78
CA CYS A 97 -28.70 7.31 0.38
C CYS A 97 -29.64 6.11 0.30
N SER A 98 -30.50 6.09 -0.73
CA SER A 98 -31.24 4.88 -1.08
C SER A 98 -30.27 3.78 -1.57
N GLU A 99 -30.64 2.52 -1.35
CA GLU A 99 -29.82 1.36 -1.75
C GLU A 99 -29.59 1.29 -3.27
N ASP A 100 -30.56 1.78 -4.05
CA ASP A 100 -30.48 1.87 -5.51
C ASP A 100 -29.72 3.13 -6.00
N GLY A 101 -29.24 3.98 -5.10
CA GLY A 101 -28.51 5.21 -5.41
C GLY A 101 -29.33 6.29 -6.12
N ARG A 102 -30.66 6.13 -6.27
CA ARG A 102 -31.51 7.10 -6.98
C ARG A 102 -31.77 8.38 -6.19
N TYR A 103 -31.76 8.27 -4.86
CA TYR A 103 -32.13 9.35 -3.96
C TYR A 103 -31.09 9.55 -2.87
N ILE A 104 -30.76 10.81 -2.61
CA ILE A 104 -29.94 11.25 -1.49
C ILE A 104 -30.82 12.15 -0.61
N PHE A 105 -31.09 11.71 0.60
CA PHE A 105 -31.85 12.43 1.61
C PHE A 105 -30.90 13.30 2.41
N LEU A 106 -31.25 14.58 2.57
CA LEU A 106 -30.43 15.60 3.19
C LEU A 106 -31.17 16.17 4.40
N GLY A 107 -30.55 16.06 5.57
CA GLY A 107 -30.97 16.74 6.79
C GLY A 107 -30.22 18.04 6.94
N HIS A 108 -30.95 19.14 7.12
CA HIS A 108 -30.39 20.48 7.19
C HIS A 108 -31.04 21.30 8.34
N PRO A 109 -30.53 22.50 8.66
CA PRO A 109 -31.04 23.33 9.76
C PRO A 109 -32.50 23.80 9.66
N HIS A 110 -33.19 23.44 8.59
CA HIS A 110 -34.56 23.89 8.29
C HIS A 110 -35.40 22.69 7.84
N GLY A 111 -35.09 21.49 8.33
CA GLY A 111 -35.77 20.25 7.95
C GLY A 111 -35.03 19.36 6.95
N LEU A 112 -35.78 18.86 5.96
CA LEU A 112 -35.42 17.75 5.09
C LEU A 112 -35.61 18.09 3.61
N SER A 113 -34.63 17.69 2.80
CA SER A 113 -34.71 17.76 1.35
C SER A 113 -34.22 16.46 0.72
N VAL A 114 -34.65 16.19 -0.51
CA VAL A 114 -34.22 15.02 -1.28
C VAL A 114 -33.61 15.49 -2.58
N MET A 115 -32.40 15.03 -2.83
CA MET A 115 -31.73 15.17 -4.11
C MET A 115 -31.93 13.90 -4.92
N ALA A 116 -32.40 14.05 -6.16
CA ALA A 116 -32.61 12.95 -7.08
C ALA A 116 -31.78 13.17 -8.35
N GLN A 117 -31.23 12.09 -8.88
CA GLN A 117 -30.57 12.11 -10.17
C GLN A 117 -31.61 11.89 -11.29
N PRO A 118 -31.64 12.72 -12.34
CA PRO A 118 -32.52 12.50 -13.48
C PRO A 118 -32.23 11.13 -14.12
N GLN A 119 -33.23 10.25 -14.16
CA GLN A 119 -33.15 8.98 -14.86
C GLN A 119 -33.47 9.20 -16.34
N GLY A 120 -32.48 9.09 -17.23
CA GLY A 120 -32.70 9.06 -18.68
C GLY A 120 -31.65 9.79 -19.54
N ILE A 121 -31.02 9.02 -20.45
CA ILE A 121 -30.35 9.29 -21.76
C ILE A 121 -29.47 10.54 -21.94
N SER A 122 -29.22 11.37 -20.93
CA SER A 122 -28.17 12.38 -20.99
C SER A 122 -27.64 12.62 -19.59
N SER A 123 -26.49 11.99 -19.31
CA SER A 123 -25.68 12.17 -18.10
C SER A 123 -25.17 13.61 -17.88
N SER A 124 -25.64 14.59 -18.66
CA SER A 124 -25.45 16.03 -18.48
C SER A 124 -26.52 16.68 -17.57
N SER A 125 -27.49 15.89 -17.12
CA SER A 125 -28.43 16.16 -16.02
C SER A 125 -27.84 16.73 -14.74
N SER A 126 -27.90 18.03 -14.42
CA SER A 126 -27.59 18.44 -13.04
C SER A 126 -28.62 17.82 -12.08
N PRO A 127 -28.20 17.20 -10.97
CA PRO A 127 -29.13 16.68 -9.97
C PRO A 127 -29.98 17.82 -9.41
N TYR A 128 -31.26 17.54 -9.17
CA TYR A 128 -32.19 18.53 -8.60
C TYR A 128 -32.52 18.16 -7.16
N CYS A 129 -32.84 19.16 -6.35
CA CYS A 129 -33.15 19.01 -4.94
C CYS A 129 -34.55 19.55 -4.66
N VAL A 130 -35.34 18.76 -3.94
CA VAL A 130 -36.73 19.09 -3.59
C VAL A 130 -36.86 19.09 -2.07
N PRO A 131 -37.39 20.16 -1.46
CA PRO A 131 -37.69 20.14 -0.04
C PRO A 131 -38.86 19.18 0.24
N VAL A 132 -38.68 18.29 1.20
CA VAL A 132 -39.71 17.34 1.63
C VAL A 132 -40.47 17.88 2.82
N TRP A 133 -39.74 18.47 3.76
CA TRP A 133 -40.29 19.02 4.98
C TRP A 133 -39.44 20.20 5.43
N GLN A 134 -40.09 21.30 5.82
CA GLN A 134 -39.41 22.47 6.33
C GLN A 134 -40.15 23.03 7.53
N GLU A 135 -39.41 23.27 8.60
CA GLU A 135 -39.87 23.99 9.78
C GLU A 135 -38.72 24.85 10.30
N ASP A 136 -39.06 26.06 10.77
CA ASP A 136 -38.09 26.98 11.35
C ASP A 136 -37.60 26.44 12.70
N GLN A 137 -36.30 26.54 12.96
CA GLN A 137 -35.64 26.09 14.19
C GLN A 137 -35.68 24.57 14.45
N VAL A 138 -35.89 23.75 13.42
CA VAL A 138 -35.70 22.30 13.54
C VAL A 138 -34.48 21.88 12.72
N GLU A 139 -33.38 21.62 13.41
CA GLU A 139 -32.17 21.15 12.77
C GLU A 139 -32.13 19.62 12.78
N ILE A 140 -32.17 19.00 11.60
CA ILE A 140 -32.03 17.56 11.51
C ILE A 140 -30.57 17.17 11.70
N THR A 141 -30.29 16.33 12.70
CA THR A 141 -28.94 15.90 13.06
C THR A 141 -28.63 14.47 12.62
N SER A 142 -29.64 13.61 12.47
CA SER A 142 -29.46 12.24 12.02
C SER A 142 -30.60 11.78 11.12
N LEU A 143 -30.26 10.97 10.12
CA LEU A 143 -31.20 10.35 9.20
C LEU A 143 -30.89 8.87 9.04
N HIS A 144 -31.95 8.07 9.00
CA HIS A 144 -31.90 6.69 8.59
C HIS A 144 -32.99 6.41 7.57
N ILE A 145 -32.66 5.59 6.58
CA ILE A 145 -33.57 5.20 5.52
C ILE A 145 -33.63 3.69 5.41
N THR A 146 -34.83 3.17 5.16
CA THR A 146 -35.03 1.76 4.88
C THR A 146 -36.03 1.60 3.74
N CYS A 147 -35.74 0.69 2.82
CA CYS A 147 -36.64 0.33 1.74
C CYS A 147 -37.85 -0.46 2.28
N LEU A 148 -39.08 0.01 2.02
CA LEU A 148 -40.33 -0.67 2.39
C LEU A 148 -40.97 -1.41 1.19
N GLY A 149 -40.19 -1.72 0.16
CA GLY A 149 -40.65 -2.37 -1.07
C GLY A 149 -40.18 -1.62 -2.31
N GLU A 150 -40.72 -1.93 -3.50
CA GLU A 150 -40.18 -1.40 -4.76
C GLU A 150 -40.33 0.12 -4.96
N MET A 151 -41.28 0.76 -4.28
CA MET A 151 -41.65 2.17 -4.54
C MET A 151 -41.66 3.07 -3.31
N ALA A 152 -41.33 2.56 -2.12
CA ALA A 152 -41.48 3.31 -0.88
C ALA A 152 -40.25 3.19 0.01
N TYR A 153 -39.90 4.32 0.62
CA TYR A 153 -38.83 4.43 1.59
C TYR A 153 -39.40 4.92 2.92
N LEU A 154 -39.03 4.26 4.01
CA LEU A 154 -39.22 4.78 5.36
C LEU A 154 -38.04 5.67 5.70
N LEU A 155 -38.33 6.91 6.09
CA LEU A 155 -37.35 7.84 6.59
C LEU A 155 -37.56 8.03 8.09
N ALA A 156 -36.52 7.83 8.87
CA ALA A 156 -36.48 8.20 10.28
C ALA A 156 -35.51 9.35 10.46
N SER A 157 -35.95 10.42 11.10
CA SER A 157 -35.12 11.59 11.36
C SER A 157 -35.09 11.92 12.84
N LEU A 158 -33.95 12.47 13.30
CA LEU A 158 -33.77 13.00 14.64
C LEU A 158 -33.34 14.47 14.53
N ASP A 159 -34.00 15.32 15.31
CA ASP A 159 -33.61 16.72 15.44
C ASP A 159 -32.65 16.97 16.61
N ASP A 160 -32.12 18.19 16.66
CA ASP A 160 -31.24 18.73 17.68
C ASP A 160 -31.88 18.78 19.08
N MET A 161 -33.21 18.71 19.15
CA MET A 161 -33.98 18.62 20.39
C MET A 161 -34.28 17.18 20.81
N GLY A 162 -33.75 16.18 20.08
CA GLY A 162 -33.89 14.76 20.37
C GLY A 162 -35.27 14.18 20.01
N ARG A 163 -36.08 14.88 19.22
CA ARG A 163 -37.38 14.38 18.75
C ARG A 163 -37.17 13.56 17.49
N CYS A 164 -37.87 12.43 17.43
CA CYS A 164 -37.96 11.63 16.22
C CYS A 164 -39.21 12.00 15.43
N TRP A 165 -39.03 12.32 14.16
CA TRP A 165 -40.12 12.57 13.23
C TRP A 165 -40.29 11.34 12.34
N LYS A 166 -41.54 10.86 12.24
CA LYS A 166 -41.98 9.69 11.45
C LYS A 166 -42.87 10.13 10.32
#